data_AF-A0A315WRD9-F1
#
_entry.id   AF-A0A315WRD9-F1
#
_cell.length_a   1.000
_cell.length_b   1.000
_cell.length_c   1.000
_cell.angle_alpha   90.00
_cell.angle_beta   90.00
_cell.angle_gamma   90.00
#
_symmetry.space_group_name_H-M   'P 1'
#
loop_
_entity.id
_entity.type
_entity.pdbx_description
1 polymer ?
#
loop_
_entity_poly.entity_id
_entity_poly.type
_entity_poly.pdbx_seq_one_letter_code
_entity_poly.pdbx_strand_id
1 'polypeptide(L)'
;MIDGNREVLARYQAKRGAAEHYVQKIVVATRQLLAMDALPTGAALPAQSRRMRALKQEGEMFGTFVGPDASYLHHCYASGIAVHTLWNTMAGFIRYETPHQALVELNKNITECLSQIENPPSPRVTLIGPATHTRPPFQGCQEIIDQGQNDAGYKQWGCPAAVASS
;
A
#
# COMPACT_ATOMS: atom_id res chain seq x y z
N MET A 1 6.48 14.61 8.41
CA MET A 1 6.26 15.22 7.09
C MET A 1 4.94 14.68 6.57
N ILE A 2 3.94 15.54 6.39
CA ILE A 2 2.78 15.19 5.58
C ILE A 2 3.24 15.47 4.15
N ASP A 3 3.56 14.43 3.39
CA ASP A 3 3.96 14.61 2.00
C ASP A 3 2.91 15.42 1.25
N GLY A 4 3.35 16.37 0.42
CA GLY A 4 2.43 17.15 -0.39
C GLY A 4 1.65 16.23 -1.34
N ASN A 5 0.38 16.55 -1.61
CA ASN A 5 -0.47 15.72 -2.47
C ASN A 5 0.19 15.40 -3.83
N ARG A 6 0.99 16.32 -4.38
CA ARG A 6 1.76 16.12 -5.62
C ARG A 6 2.80 15.01 -5.50
N GLU A 7 3.50 14.91 -4.37
CA GLU A 7 4.51 13.89 -4.13
C GLU A 7 3.88 12.51 -3.96
N VAL A 8 2.74 12.42 -3.27
CA VAL A 8 1.97 11.18 -3.14
C VAL A 8 1.54 10.66 -4.51
N LEU A 9 0.98 11.54 -5.36
CA LEU A 9 0.60 11.20 -6.73
C LEU A 9 1.80 10.75 -7.56
N ALA A 10 2.91 11.48 -7.50
CA ALA A 10 4.11 11.15 -8.28
C ALA A 10 4.71 9.80 -7.86
N ARG A 11 4.81 9.54 -6.55
CA ARG A 11 5.30 8.24 -6.03
C ARG A 11 4.37 7.10 -6.41
N TYR A 12 3.05 7.31 -6.35
CA TYR A 12 2.08 6.33 -6.83
C TYR A 12 2.26 6.03 -8.32
N GLN A 13 2.29 7.07 -9.17
CA GLN A 13 2.43 6.91 -10.62
C GLN A 13 3.72 6.18 -11.00
N ALA A 14 4.84 6.50 -10.33
CA ALA A 14 6.13 5.87 -10.56
C ALA A 14 6.15 4.37 -10.21
N LYS A 15 5.30 3.92 -9.27
CA LYS A 15 5.29 2.54 -8.76
C LYS A 15 4.11 1.71 -9.28
N ARG A 16 3.08 2.33 -9.86
CA ARG A 16 1.84 1.64 -10.28
C ARG A 16 2.10 0.46 -11.21
N GLY A 17 2.84 0.65 -12.30
CA GLY A 17 3.13 -0.44 -13.24
C GLY A 17 3.92 -1.59 -12.60
N ALA A 18 4.88 -1.25 -11.71
CA ALA A 18 5.60 -2.27 -10.94
C ALA A 18 4.65 -3.03 -9.99
N ALA A 19 3.69 -2.35 -9.37
CA ALA A 19 2.69 -2.98 -8.49
C ALA A 19 1.77 -3.94 -9.27
N GLU A 20 1.34 -3.57 -10.47
CA GLU A 20 0.56 -4.42 -11.38
C GLU A 20 1.29 -5.74 -11.71
N HIS A 21 2.57 -5.65 -12.08
CA HIS A 21 3.37 -6.85 -12.34
C HIS A 21 3.63 -7.66 -11.07
N TYR A 22 3.90 -6.98 -9.96
CA TYR A 22 4.22 -7.63 -8.70
C TYR A 22 3.02 -8.43 -8.15
N VAL A 23 1.82 -7.86 -8.15
CA VAL A 23 0.62 -8.57 -7.66
C VAL A 23 0.32 -9.81 -8.52
N GLN A 24 0.61 -9.77 -9.82
CA GLN A 24 0.52 -10.97 -10.68
C GLN A 24 1.52 -12.05 -10.26
N LYS A 25 2.76 -11.69 -9.93
CA LYS A 25 3.76 -12.65 -9.39
C LYS A 25 3.26 -13.30 -8.10
N ILE A 26 2.65 -12.52 -7.20
CA ILE A 26 2.05 -13.02 -5.97
C ILE A 26 0.93 -14.01 -6.28
N VAL A 27 -0.02 -13.65 -7.16
CA VAL A 27 -1.12 -14.54 -7.57
C VAL A 27 -0.60 -15.87 -8.14
N VAL A 28 0.42 -15.82 -9.01
CA VAL A 28 1.04 -17.01 -9.58
C VAL A 28 1.71 -17.85 -8.49
N ALA A 29 2.47 -17.23 -7.58
CA ALA A 29 3.11 -17.93 -6.47
C ALA A 29 2.08 -18.60 -5.55
N THR A 30 0.99 -17.92 -5.21
CA THR A 30 -0.11 -18.46 -4.41
C THR A 30 -0.73 -19.68 -5.09
N ARG A 31 -1.05 -19.60 -6.39
CA ARG A 31 -1.60 -20.75 -7.12
C ARG A 31 -0.66 -21.94 -7.10
N GLN A 32 0.64 -21.70 -7.28
CA GLN A 32 1.65 -22.76 -7.23
C GLN A 32 1.76 -23.37 -5.84
N LEU A 33 1.65 -22.57 -4.77
CA LEU A 33 1.61 -23.09 -3.41
C LEU A 33 0.39 -24.00 -3.20
N LEU A 34 -0.78 -23.55 -3.61
CA LEU A 34 -2.04 -24.30 -3.44
C LEU A 34 -2.14 -25.55 -4.31
N ALA A 35 -1.38 -25.63 -5.39
CA ALA A 35 -1.31 -26.79 -6.26
C ALA A 35 -0.32 -27.88 -5.79
N MET A 36 0.40 -27.66 -4.68
CA MET A 36 1.32 -28.67 -4.15
C MET A 36 0.55 -29.76 -3.40
N ASP A 37 0.69 -31.01 -3.84
CA ASP A 37 0.14 -32.18 -3.15
C ASP A 37 0.88 -32.49 -1.84
N ALA A 38 2.17 -32.13 -1.77
CA ALA A 38 3.02 -32.30 -0.59
C ALA A 38 4.09 -31.22 -0.55
N LEU A 39 4.68 -31.01 0.64
CA LEU A 39 5.82 -30.10 0.78
C LEU A 39 7.01 -30.63 -0.04
N PRO A 40 7.73 -29.74 -0.75
CA PRO A 40 8.97 -30.12 -1.40
C PRO A 40 9.99 -30.62 -0.38
N THR A 41 10.87 -31.53 -0.80
CA THR A 41 11.91 -32.12 0.05
C THR A 41 13.31 -31.82 -0.50
N GLY A 42 14.34 -32.14 0.29
CA GLY A 42 15.73 -31.93 -0.10
C GLY A 42 16.03 -30.46 -0.46
N ALA A 43 16.73 -30.24 -1.58
CA ALA A 43 17.13 -28.90 -2.02
C ALA A 43 15.95 -28.01 -2.47
N ALA A 44 14.79 -28.59 -2.79
CA ALA A 44 13.63 -27.84 -3.26
C ALA A 44 12.94 -27.06 -2.12
N LEU A 45 12.93 -27.60 -0.89
CA LEU A 45 12.37 -26.91 0.28
C LEU A 45 13.01 -25.54 0.55
N PRO A 46 14.34 -25.42 0.73
CA PRO A 46 14.97 -24.13 0.94
C PRO A 46 14.92 -23.24 -0.31
N ALA A 47 14.83 -23.80 -1.52
CA ALA A 47 14.63 -23.01 -2.74
C ALA A 47 13.26 -22.31 -2.73
N GLN A 48 12.20 -23.02 -2.34
CA GLN A 48 10.87 -22.45 -2.21
C GLN A 48 10.83 -21.36 -1.12
N SER A 49 11.45 -21.60 0.04
CA SER A 49 11.59 -20.57 1.09
C SER A 49 12.30 -19.31 0.62
N ARG A 50 13.41 -19.46 -0.14
CA ARG A 50 14.11 -18.30 -0.73
C ARG A 50 13.23 -17.54 -1.71
N ARG A 51 12.48 -18.25 -2.54
CA ARG A 51 11.56 -17.63 -3.51
C ARG A 51 10.48 -16.81 -2.83
N MET A 52 9.84 -17.34 -1.78
CA MET A 52 8.80 -16.61 -1.05
C MET A 52 9.37 -15.41 -0.29
N ARG A 53 10.59 -15.54 0.26
CA ARG A 53 11.31 -14.43 0.87
C ARG A 53 11.65 -13.34 -0.15
N ALA A 54 12.05 -13.71 -1.36
CA ALA A 54 12.36 -12.75 -2.42
C ALA A 54 11.11 -11.96 -2.83
N LEU A 55 9.94 -12.60 -2.91
CA LEU A 55 8.67 -11.89 -3.13
C LEU A 55 8.38 -10.90 -2.00
N LYS A 56 8.51 -11.32 -0.73
CA LYS A 56 8.37 -10.42 0.41
C LYS A 56 9.29 -9.20 0.29
N GLN A 57 10.57 -9.40 -0.04
CA GLN A 57 11.56 -8.34 -0.20
C GLN A 57 11.25 -7.41 -1.37
N GLU A 58 10.84 -7.96 -2.52
CA GLU A 58 10.40 -7.17 -3.66
C GLU A 58 9.22 -6.25 -3.28
N GLY A 59 8.30 -6.73 -2.43
CA GLY A 59 7.18 -5.95 -1.91
C GLY A 59 7.57 -4.73 -1.07
N GLU A 60 8.76 -4.70 -0.45
CA GLU A 60 9.22 -3.60 0.42
C GLU A 60 9.24 -2.25 -0.31
N MET A 61 9.44 -2.25 -1.63
CA MET A 61 9.41 -1.04 -2.44
C MET A 61 8.06 -0.31 -2.44
N PHE A 62 6.95 -0.99 -2.10
CA PHE A 62 5.61 -0.41 -2.11
C PHE A 62 5.26 0.32 -0.82
N GLY A 63 6.11 0.28 0.20
CA GLY A 63 5.97 1.05 1.42
C GLY A 63 4.91 0.53 2.39
N THR A 64 4.94 1.04 3.61
CA THR A 64 4.04 0.64 4.70
C THR A 64 2.74 1.46 4.70
N PHE A 65 1.79 1.12 5.58
CA PHE A 65 0.59 1.94 5.78
C PHE A 65 0.89 3.23 6.56
N VAL A 66 1.79 3.16 7.54
CA VAL A 66 2.17 4.25 8.44
C VAL A 66 3.68 4.38 8.56
N GLY A 67 4.15 5.56 8.96
CA GLY A 67 5.55 5.85 9.18
C GLY A 67 6.21 6.56 7.99
N PRO A 68 7.55 6.64 7.98
CA PRO A 68 8.29 7.40 6.96
C PRO A 68 8.16 6.79 5.55
N ASP A 69 7.90 5.49 5.47
CA ASP A 69 7.70 4.76 4.21
C ASP A 69 6.21 4.59 3.86
N ALA A 70 5.33 5.39 4.48
CA ALA A 70 3.90 5.32 4.23
C ALA A 70 3.58 5.52 2.74
N SER A 71 2.72 4.66 2.20
CA SER A 71 2.45 4.61 0.76
C SER A 71 1.01 4.23 0.46
N TYR A 72 0.49 4.77 -0.65
CA TYR A 72 -0.83 4.40 -1.14
C TYR A 72 -0.91 2.94 -1.58
N LEU A 73 0.21 2.31 -1.99
CA LEU A 73 0.27 0.93 -2.47
C LEU A 73 0.63 -0.08 -1.36
N HIS A 74 0.38 0.25 -0.10
CA HIS A 74 0.82 -0.55 1.05
C HIS A 74 0.23 -1.96 1.11
N HIS A 75 -0.92 -2.23 0.48
CA HIS A 75 -1.43 -3.60 0.40
C HIS A 75 -0.61 -4.48 -0.55
N CYS A 76 0.09 -3.89 -1.52
CA CYS A 76 1.05 -4.61 -2.34
C CYS A 76 2.26 -5.05 -1.48
N TYR A 77 2.78 -4.18 -0.61
CA TYR A 77 3.76 -4.57 0.40
C TYR A 77 3.23 -5.70 1.32
N ALA A 78 2.03 -5.53 1.87
CA ALA A 78 1.42 -6.50 2.76
C ALA A 78 1.19 -7.87 2.10
N SER A 79 0.84 -7.91 0.81
CA SER A 79 0.70 -9.16 0.05
C SER A 79 2.00 -9.98 -0.03
N GLY A 80 3.16 -9.30 -0.07
CA GLY A 80 4.47 -9.95 -0.01
C GLY A 80 4.75 -10.60 1.33
N ILE A 81 4.39 -9.92 2.42
CA ILE A 81 4.45 -10.50 3.76
C ILE A 81 3.52 -11.71 3.84
N ALA A 82 2.26 -11.55 3.41
CA ALA A 82 1.24 -12.57 3.54
C ALA A 82 1.56 -13.84 2.74
N VAL A 83 2.13 -13.74 1.53
CA VAL A 83 2.53 -14.94 0.77
C VAL A 83 3.69 -15.70 1.43
N HIS A 84 4.62 -14.98 2.05
CA HIS A 84 5.71 -15.57 2.81
C HIS A 84 5.19 -16.20 4.11
N THR A 85 4.22 -15.57 4.78
CA THR A 85 3.51 -16.13 5.93
C THR A 85 2.77 -17.42 5.55
N LEU A 86 1.97 -17.42 4.48
CA LEU A 86 1.28 -18.61 3.99
C LEU A 86 2.25 -19.79 3.79
N TRP A 87 3.37 -19.56 3.11
CA TRP A 87 4.39 -20.59 2.93
C TRP A 87 4.95 -21.10 4.26
N ASN A 88 5.31 -20.21 5.18
CA ASN A 88 5.85 -20.62 6.48
C ASN A 88 4.84 -21.37 7.34
N THR A 89 3.55 -21.06 7.21
CA THR A 89 2.47 -21.79 7.86
C THR A 89 2.28 -23.17 7.23
N MET A 90 2.28 -23.29 5.90
CA MET A 90 2.26 -24.58 5.20
C MET A 90 3.47 -25.46 5.54
N ALA A 91 4.65 -24.86 5.68
CA ALA A 91 5.89 -25.55 6.04
C ALA A 91 6.03 -25.84 7.55
N GLY A 92 5.05 -25.45 8.38
CA GLY A 92 5.03 -25.73 9.81
C GLY A 92 5.95 -24.86 10.67
N PHE A 93 6.50 -23.77 10.13
CA PHE A 93 7.31 -22.81 10.87
C PHE A 93 6.46 -21.87 11.73
N ILE A 94 5.21 -21.59 11.32
CA ILE A 94 4.24 -20.82 12.09
C ILE A 94 3.19 -21.79 12.65
N ARG A 95 2.98 -21.77 13.96
CA ARG A 95 2.12 -22.74 14.67
C ARG A 95 0.82 -22.18 15.25
N TYR A 96 0.70 -20.85 15.32
CA TYR A 96 -0.46 -20.16 15.91
C TYR A 96 -1.48 -19.70 14.85
N GLU A 97 -1.19 -19.91 13.57
CA GLU A 97 -2.04 -19.58 12.44
C GLU A 97 -2.16 -20.81 11.55
N THR A 98 -3.32 -21.03 10.92
CA THR A 98 -3.55 -22.12 9.97
C THR A 98 -3.27 -21.65 8.53
N PRO A 99 -2.94 -22.56 7.59
CA PRO A 99 -2.76 -22.19 6.18
C PRO A 99 -4.00 -21.50 5.58
N HIS A 100 -5.19 -21.87 6.04
CA HIS A 100 -6.44 -21.24 5.61
C HIS A 100 -6.53 -19.77 6.06
N GLN A 101 -6.21 -19.47 7.31
CA GLN A 101 -6.18 -18.09 7.83
C GLN A 101 -5.17 -17.23 7.07
N ALA A 102 -3.96 -17.75 6.86
CA ALA A 102 -2.93 -17.05 6.10
C ALA A 102 -3.35 -16.80 4.64
N LEU A 103 -4.07 -17.74 4.03
CA LEU A 103 -4.61 -17.59 2.67
C LEU A 103 -5.71 -16.52 2.60
N VAL A 104 -6.61 -16.46 3.60
CA VAL A 104 -7.65 -15.42 3.68
C VAL A 104 -7.02 -14.04 3.75
N GLU A 105 -6.02 -13.85 4.61
CA GLU A 105 -5.31 -12.57 4.74
C GLU A 105 -4.54 -12.23 3.46
N LEU A 106 -3.91 -13.20 2.81
CA LEU A 106 -3.26 -13.00 1.51
C LEU A 106 -4.24 -12.55 0.43
N ASN A 107 -5.39 -13.22 0.31
CA ASN A 107 -6.41 -12.86 -0.69
C ASN A 107 -6.99 -11.47 -0.46
N LYS A 108 -7.17 -11.09 0.80
CA LYS A 108 -7.56 -9.73 1.18
C LYS A 108 -6.54 -8.71 0.67
N ASN A 109 -5.26 -8.89 1.00
CA ASN A 109 -4.20 -7.96 0.59
C ASN A 109 -3.99 -7.92 -0.93
N ILE A 110 -4.16 -9.04 -1.64
CA ILE A 110 -4.14 -9.07 -3.12
C ILE A 110 -5.29 -8.21 -3.66
N THR A 111 -6.51 -8.40 -3.14
CA THR A 111 -7.70 -7.66 -3.58
C THR A 111 -7.56 -6.16 -3.30
N GLU A 112 -7.07 -5.80 -2.12
CA GLU A 112 -6.87 -4.40 -1.73
C GLU A 112 -5.72 -3.75 -2.51
N CYS A 113 -4.63 -4.48 -2.82
CA CYS A 113 -3.57 -3.98 -3.72
C CYS A 113 -4.12 -3.70 -5.13
N LEU A 114 -4.92 -4.61 -5.69
CA LEU A 114 -5.59 -4.39 -6.98
C LEU A 114 -6.52 -3.18 -6.94
N SER A 115 -7.30 -3.03 -5.87
CA SER A 115 -8.15 -1.87 -5.66
C SER A 115 -7.34 -0.56 -5.60
N GLN A 116 -6.19 -0.53 -4.93
CA GLN A 116 -5.29 0.64 -4.89
C GLN A 116 -4.68 0.95 -6.27
N ILE A 117 -4.43 -0.06 -7.08
CA ILE A 117 -3.94 0.11 -8.46
C ILE A 117 -5.04 0.70 -9.35
N GLU A 118 -6.26 0.19 -9.24
CA GLU A 118 -7.40 0.61 -10.07
C GLU A 118 -7.94 1.98 -9.67
N ASN A 119 -7.87 2.30 -8.38
CA ASN A 119 -8.36 3.53 -7.79
C ASN A 119 -7.17 4.41 -7.36
N PRO A 120 -6.58 5.22 -8.25
CA PRO A 120 -5.48 6.09 -7.89
C PRO A 120 -5.86 7.08 -6.78
N PRO A 121 -4.90 7.54 -5.95
CA PRO A 121 -5.15 8.57 -4.98
C PRO A 121 -5.72 9.82 -5.66
N SER A 122 -6.79 10.38 -5.09
CA SER A 122 -7.43 11.55 -5.68
C SER A 122 -6.52 12.78 -5.59
N PRO A 123 -6.33 13.52 -6.68
CA PRO A 123 -5.55 14.74 -6.63
C PRO A 123 -6.25 15.77 -5.73
N ARG A 124 -5.53 16.25 -4.73
CA ARG A 124 -5.84 17.43 -3.93
C ARG A 124 -4.95 18.62 -4.29
N VAL A 125 -5.51 19.82 -4.20
CA VAL A 125 -4.76 21.07 -4.27
C VAL A 125 -4.77 21.74 -2.91
N THR A 126 -3.71 22.48 -2.63
CA THR A 126 -3.65 23.36 -1.45
C THR A 126 -4.15 24.73 -1.85
N LEU A 127 -5.20 25.20 -1.20
CA LEU A 127 -5.66 26.58 -1.30
C LEU A 127 -5.18 27.35 -0.08
N ILE A 128 -4.70 28.57 -0.31
CA ILE A 128 -4.24 29.48 0.73
C ILE A 128 -5.20 30.66 0.75
N GLY A 129 -5.61 31.09 1.93
CA GLY A 129 -6.50 32.23 2.09
C GLY A 129 -6.40 32.85 3.47
N PRO A 130 -7.15 33.92 3.72
CA PRO A 130 -7.03 34.70 4.95
C PRO A 130 -7.36 33.87 6.19
N ALA A 131 -6.65 34.11 7.29
CA ALA A 131 -6.92 33.45 8.58
C ALA A 131 -8.31 33.78 9.15
N THR A 132 -8.97 34.84 8.66
CA THR A 132 -10.35 35.21 8.99
C THR A 132 -11.40 34.25 8.42
N HIS A 133 -11.03 33.39 7.46
CA HIS A 133 -11.94 32.34 6.98
C HIS A 133 -12.15 31.27 8.06
N THR A 134 -13.38 31.20 8.56
CA THR A 134 -13.81 30.22 9.57
C THR A 134 -14.30 28.90 8.94
N ARG A 135 -14.41 28.85 7.62
CA ARG A 135 -14.85 27.68 6.87
C ARG A 135 -13.94 27.44 5.66
N PRO A 136 -13.81 26.18 5.21
CA PRO A 136 -13.11 25.89 3.97
C PRO A 136 -13.77 26.61 2.79
N PRO A 137 -12.98 27.04 1.79
CA PRO A 137 -13.48 27.83 0.65
C PRO A 137 -14.48 27.05 -0.22
N PHE A 138 -14.40 25.73 -0.23
CA PHE A 138 -15.33 24.88 -0.96
C PHE A 138 -15.70 23.60 -0.18
N GLN A 139 -16.83 22.98 -0.54
CA GLN A 139 -17.27 21.71 0.06
C GLN A 139 -16.26 20.59 -0.23
N GLY A 140 -15.86 19.84 0.82
CA GLY A 140 -14.87 18.76 0.71
C GLY A 140 -13.41 19.21 0.91
N CYS A 141 -13.15 20.51 1.00
CA CYS A 141 -11.88 21.04 1.49
C CYS A 141 -11.73 20.80 3.00
N GLN A 142 -10.52 20.45 3.45
CA GLN A 142 -10.18 20.28 4.86
C GLN A 142 -9.04 21.23 5.24
N GLU A 143 -9.15 21.88 6.38
CA GLU A 143 -8.09 22.75 6.90
C GLU A 143 -6.83 21.93 7.23
N ILE A 144 -5.68 22.38 6.74
CA ILE A 144 -4.38 21.79 7.02
C ILE A 144 -3.86 22.49 8.27
N ILE A 145 -3.83 21.76 9.40
CA ILE A 145 -3.27 22.25 10.65
C ILE A 145 -1.76 22.02 10.60
N ASP A 146 -1.01 23.06 10.21
CA ASP A 146 0.45 23.05 10.28
C ASP A 146 0.90 23.50 11.68
N GLN A 147 1.77 22.72 12.33
CA GLN A 147 2.22 22.94 13.72
C GLN A 147 3.36 23.95 13.85
N GLY A 148 3.75 24.68 12.78
CA GLY A 148 4.86 25.63 12.92
C GLY A 148 5.09 26.70 11.86
N GLN A 149 4.31 26.78 10.77
CA GLN A 149 4.61 27.72 9.66
C GLN A 149 3.40 28.43 9.04
N ASN A 150 2.28 28.54 9.75
CA ASN A 150 1.26 29.50 9.32
C ASN A 150 1.74 30.90 9.72
N ASP A 151 2.27 31.65 8.75
CA ASP A 151 2.36 33.11 8.85
C ASP A 151 1.02 33.63 9.37
N ALA A 152 1.05 34.45 10.42
CA ALA A 152 -0.08 34.78 11.30
C ALA A 152 -1.33 35.41 10.62
N GLY A 153 -1.36 35.49 9.29
CA GLY A 153 -2.47 36.01 8.48
C GLY A 153 -3.13 35.02 7.53
N TYR A 154 -2.64 33.77 7.39
CA TYR A 154 -3.16 32.81 6.40
C TYR A 154 -3.52 31.44 6.98
N LYS A 155 -4.49 30.80 6.33
CA LYS A 155 -4.90 29.41 6.53
C LYS A 155 -4.74 28.63 5.23
N GLN A 156 -4.48 27.33 5.35
CA GLN A 156 -4.34 26.42 4.22
C GLN A 156 -5.45 25.37 4.25
N TRP A 157 -5.99 25.03 3.09
CA TRP A 157 -6.97 23.95 2.93
C TRP A 157 -6.56 22.98 1.83
N GLY A 158 -6.61 21.68 2.12
CA GLY A 158 -6.48 20.62 1.14
C GLY A 158 -7.84 20.31 0.52
N CYS A 159 -8.00 20.60 -0.77
CA CYS A 159 -9.25 20.48 -1.52
C CYS A 159 -9.15 19.43 -2.62
N PRO A 160 -10.21 18.66 -2.94
CA PRO A 160 -10.24 17.88 -4.17
C PRO A 160 -9.99 18.77 -5.40
N ALA A 161 -9.14 18.35 -6.34
CA ALA A 161 -8.77 19.16 -7.50
C ALA A 161 -9.98 19.56 -8.37
N ALA A 162 -10.99 18.69 -8.45
CA ALA A 162 -12.24 18.94 -9.17
C ALA A 162 -13.03 20.13 -8.61
N VAL A 163 -12.87 20.42 -7.32
CA VAL A 163 -13.60 21.48 -6.60
C VAL A 163 -12.86 22.83 -6.66
N ALA A 164 -11.54 22.81 -6.83
CA ALA A 164 -10.74 24.02 -6.90
C ALA A 164 -10.57 24.58 -8.32
N SER A 165 -11.07 23.86 -9.33
CA SER A 165 -11.02 24.26 -10.76
C SER A 165 -12.32 24.89 -11.25
N SER A 166 -13.28 25.08 -10.35
CA SER A 166 -14.65 25.58 -10.58
C SER A 166 -14.87 26.89 -9.84
#